data_AF-A0A8G1A304-F1
#
_entry.id   AF-A0A8G1A304-F1
#
_cell.length_a   1.000
_cell.length_b   1.000
_cell.length_c   1.000
_cell.angle_alpha   90.00
_cell.angle_beta   90.00
_cell.angle_gamma   90.00
#
_symmetry.space_group_name_H-M   'P 1'
#
loop_
_entity.id
_entity.type
_entity.pdbx_description
1 polymer ?
#
loop_
_entity_poly.entity_id
_entity_poly.type
_entity_poly.pdbx_seq_one_letter_code
_entity_poly.pdbx_strand_id
1 'polypeptide(L)' 'MKKELSFEDLVEMPFFEGLAALALARRGDLTLMVGERPAGADQVEKMVDEIVRMLRPEEPVPVSA' A
#
# COMPACT_ATOMS: atom_id res chain seq x y z
N MET A 1 18.06 -8.73 9.33
CA MET A 1 18.01 -7.26 9.25
C MET A 1 16.67 -6.92 8.60
N LYS A 2 15.70 -6.36 9.34
CA LYS A 2 14.48 -5.84 8.70
C LYS A 2 14.86 -4.53 8.02
N LYS A 3 14.57 -4.40 6.73
CA LYS A 3 14.77 -3.13 6.02
C LYS A 3 13.63 -2.19 6.40
N GLU A 4 13.92 -0.92 6.57
CA GLU A 4 12.93 0.12 6.87
C GLU A 4 12.71 0.96 5.60
N LEU A 5 11.48 1.42 5.40
CA LEU A 5 11.09 2.33 4.31
C LEU A 5 10.14 3.37 4.89
N SER A 6 10.38 4.65 4.64
CA SER A 6 9.42 5.70 5.04
C SER A 6 8.22 5.73 4.09
N PHE A 7 7.07 6.16 4.60
CA PHE A 7 5.88 6.36 3.78
C PHE A 7 6.13 7.45 2.72
N GLU A 8 6.88 8.48 3.07
CA GLU A 8 7.28 9.55 2.17
C GLU A 8 8.10 9.01 1.00
N ASP A 9 9.09 8.16 1.27
CA ASP A 9 9.87 7.51 0.21
C ASP A 9 8.99 6.61 -0.65
N LEU A 10 8.09 5.83 -0.03
CA LEU A 10 7.16 4.93 -0.74
C LEU A 10 6.30 5.68 -1.76
N VAL A 11 5.82 6.88 -1.42
CA VAL A 11 4.95 7.69 -2.29
C VAL A 11 5.71 8.27 -3.48
N GLU A 12 7.01 8.55 -3.32
CA GLU A 12 7.89 9.03 -4.38
C GLU A 12 8.40 7.89 -5.30
N MET A 13 8.17 6.63 -4.94
CA MET A 13 8.60 5.48 -5.76
C MET A 13 7.80 5.37 -7.06
N PRO A 14 8.42 4.86 -8.14
CA PRO A 14 7.68 4.40 -9.30
C PRO A 14 6.59 3.40 -8.90
N PHE A 15 5.42 3.52 -9.50
CA PHE A 15 4.21 2.79 -9.07
C PHE A 15 4.43 1.29 -8.82
N PHE A 16 5.06 0.56 -9.74
CA PHE A 16 5.31 -0.87 -9.57
C PHE A 16 6.35 -1.19 -8.49
N GLU A 17 7.33 -0.32 -8.28
CA GLU A 17 8.31 -0.47 -7.21
C GLU A 17 7.66 -0.23 -5.83
N GLY A 18 6.78 0.77 -5.74
CA GLY A 18 5.97 1.02 -4.55
C GLY A 18 5.04 -0.15 -4.22
N LEU A 19 4.39 -0.75 -5.23
CA LEU A 19 3.59 -1.97 -5.03
C LEU A 19 4.43 -3.14 -4.51
N ALA A 20 5.65 -3.33 -5.06
CA ALA A 20 6.56 -4.36 -4.59
C ALA A 20 6.99 -4.13 -3.13
N ALA A 21 7.29 -2.87 -2.77
CA ALA A 21 7.64 -2.50 -1.40
C ALA A 21 6.49 -2.75 -0.42
N LEU A 22 5.24 -2.39 -0.79
CA LEU A 22 4.06 -2.69 0.01
C LEU A 22 3.81 -4.19 0.18
N ALA A 23 4.07 -5.00 -0.86
CA ALA A 23 3.96 -6.45 -0.75
C ALA A 23 4.99 -7.04 0.23
N LEU A 24 6.22 -6.51 0.26
CA LEU A 24 7.23 -6.88 1.25
C LEU A 24 6.84 -6.42 2.66
N ALA A 25 6.25 -5.23 2.78
CA ALA A 25 5.77 -4.71 4.06
C ALA A 25 4.65 -5.58 4.65
N ARG A 26 3.71 -5.99 3.80
CA ARG A 26 2.61 -6.89 4.16
C ARG A 26 3.10 -8.25 4.67
N ARG A 27 4.20 -8.77 4.10
CA ARG A 27 4.83 -10.03 4.55
C ARG A 27 5.68 -9.88 5.82
N GLY A 28 5.95 -8.65 6.26
CA GLY A 28 6.81 -8.35 7.40
C GLY A 28 8.31 -8.39 7.09
N ASP A 29 8.68 -8.45 5.80
CA ASP A 29 10.06 -8.42 5.30
C ASP A 29 10.61 -6.99 5.25
N LEU A 30 9.71 -6.01 5.14
CA LEU A 30 9.97 -4.57 5.18
C LEU A 30 9.14 -3.93 6.30
N THR A 31 9.72 -3.03 7.07
CA THR A 31 8.97 -2.20 8.01
C THR A 31 8.63 -0.89 7.32
N LEU A 32 7.34 -0.62 7.10
CA LEU A 32 6.89 0.69 6.65
C LEU A 32 6.82 1.63 7.86
N MET A 33 7.49 2.78 7.78
CA MET A 33 7.50 3.81 8.80
C MET A 33 6.56 4.95 8.38
N VAL A 34 5.65 5.36 9.26
CA VAL A 34 4.78 6.52 9.06
C VAL A 34 5.18 7.57 10.09
N GLY A 35 5.88 8.60 9.64
CA GLY A 35 6.66 9.45 10.54
C GLY A 35 7.67 8.61 11.34
N GLU A 36 7.64 8.71 12.67
CA GLU A 36 8.58 8.01 13.56
C GLU A 36 8.09 6.64 14.06
N ARG A 37 6.96 6.14 13.54
CA ARG A 37 6.33 4.91 14.05
C ARG A 37 6.24 3.83 12.96
N PRO A 38 6.53 2.57 13.30
CA PRO A 38 6.27 1.46 12.38
C PRO A 38 4.76 1.30 12.18
N ALA A 39 4.34 1.15 10.93
CA ALA A 39 2.98 0.78 10.60
C ALA A 39 2.70 -0.64 11.11
N GLY A 40 1.54 -0.81 11.76
CA GLY A 40 1.04 -2.14 12.11
C GLY A 40 0.63 -2.92 10.87
N ALA A 41 0.60 -4.26 10.97
CA ALA A 41 0.17 -5.14 9.89
C ALA A 41 -1.24 -4.77 9.35
N ASP A 42 -2.17 -4.46 10.26
CA ASP A 42 -3.54 -4.04 9.90
C ASP A 42 -3.58 -2.71 9.13
N GLN A 43 -2.63 -1.80 9.38
CA GLN A 43 -2.54 -0.53 8.65
C GLN A 43 -2.01 -0.76 7.23
N VAL A 44 -0.99 -1.61 7.10
CA VAL A 44 -0.43 -1.98 5.80
C VAL A 44 -1.48 -2.71 4.95
N GLU A 45 -2.24 -3.65 5.52
CA GLU A 45 -3.34 -4.33 4.81
C GLU A 45 -4.41 -3.34 4.32
N LYS A 46 -4.84 -2.40 5.16
CA LYS A 46 -5.81 -1.36 4.76
C LYS A 46 -5.32 -0.51 3.58
N MET A 47 -4.05 -0.13 3.58
CA MET A 47 -3.46 0.63 2.47
C MET A 47 -3.45 -0.18 1.17
N VAL A 48 -3.09 -1.47 1.25
CA VAL A 48 -3.12 -2.37 0.10
C VAL A 48 -4.54 -2.51 -0.45
N ASP A 49 -5.53 -2.69 0.42
CA ASP A 49 -6.94 -2.79 0.02
C ASP A 49 -7.45 -1.51 -0.66
N GLU A 50 -7.08 -0.33 -0.15
CA GLU A 50 -7.44 0.95 -0.77
C GLU A 50 -6.81 1.11 -2.16
N ILE A 51 -5.54 0.76 -2.31
CA ILE A 51 -4.85 0.80 -3.60
C ILE A 51 -5.51 -0.17 -4.58
N VAL A 52 -5.79 -1.41 -4.15
CA VAL A 52 -6.50 -2.40 -4.97
C VAL A 52 -7.88 -1.89 -5.39
N ARG A 53 -8.61 -1.22 -4.48
CA ARG A 53 -9.90 -0.60 -4.80
C ARG A 53 -9.76 0.49 -5.86
N MET A 54 -8.76 1.36 -5.76
CA MET A 54 -8.50 2.43 -6.74
C MET A 54 -8.13 1.89 -8.13
N LEU A 55 -7.47 0.73 -8.18
CA LEU A 55 -7.07 0.08 -9.44
C LEU A 55 -8.19 -0.73 -10.09
N ARG A 56 -9.26 -1.03 -9.35
CA ARG A 56 -10.45 -1.67 -9.93
C ARG A 56 -11.26 -0.61 -10.67
N PRO A 57 -11.51 -0.77 -11.99
CA PRO A 57 -12.44 0.10 -12.67
C PRO A 57 -13.81 -0.02 -11.97
N GLU A 58 -14.46 1.11 -11.68
CA GLU A 58 -15.85 1.08 -11.22
C GLU A 58 -16.67 0.34 -12.29
N GLU A 59 -17.33 -0.75 -11.90
CA GLU A 59 -18.38 -1.31 -12.75
C GLU A 59 -19.43 -0.20 -12.94
N PRO A 60 -19.77 0.18 -14.19
CA PRO A 60 -20.79 1.20 -14.41
C PRO A 60 -22.07 0.74 -13.73
N VAL A 61 -22.58 1.55 -12.80
CA VAL A 61 -23.87 1.31 -12.16
C VAL A 61 -24.91 1.26 -13.29
N PRO A 62 -25.57 0.12 -13.53
CA PRO A 62 -26.58 0.05 -14.57
C PRO A 62 -27.70 1.00 -14.19
N VAL A 63 -27.81 2.11 -14.92
CA VAL A 63 -28.95 3.01 -14.83
C VAL A 63 -30.12 2.24 -15.42
N SER A 64 -31.00 1.74 -14.57
CA SER A 64 -32.25 1.13 -15.04
C SER A 64 -33.05 2.22 -15.75
N ALA A 65 -33.23 2.07 -17.05
CA ALA A 65 -34.08 2.91 -17.89
C ALA A 65 -35.57 2.69 -17.57
#